data_AF-A0A0G2EHQ6-F1
#
_entry.id   AF-A0A0G2EHQ6-F1
#
_cell.length_a   1.000
_cell.length_b   1.000
_cell.length_c   1.000
_cell.angle_alpha   90.00
_cell.angle_beta   90.00
_cell.angle_gamma   90.00
#
_symmetry.space_group_name_H-M   'P 1'
#
loop_
_entity.id
_entity.type
_entity.pdbx_description
1 polymer ?
#
loop_
_entity_poly.entity_id
_entity_poly.type
_entity_poly.pdbx_seq_one_letter_code
_entity_poly.pdbx_strand_id
1 'polypeptide(L)'
;MLEDPASPALYRRSGAAPYPQPGDALPAPIQPRTLVLRDRTTKATLIPFSSPQQVPLSLLDYLRQQLNREIEKGDTYPMMDAFTLEAFGPYWFQNFGAVMLLGDVAGGADGVRRMEEEGGSGGGINWEKQCLGSFYVKPNYPGRSSHVCNGGFLVTDGARNRGVGRLMGECYLEWAPLLGYTYSVFNLVYETNVASCRIWDALGFKRIGRVPGCGNLATQPEGHFVDAIIYGRHLGYKKEDADDERRFERIKYYLKTGKYPGDADSAEKNRLRAAVRNYTLVECGGGKNGTTSGCDGGGGGHGGGVDIAGGGDKLMLGDKEVISEPRMQYEIARRYHRQNKDTHAGINKTTATVSEKYHWNRIKTTVTEVIENCAECNEKLKKKSLKAAAAAAAATTAGNNGGNGGGGRKVSGGEKSTGIATASIIWTKGSWAKMAQ
;
A
#
# COMPACT_ATOMS: atom_id res chain seq x y z
N MET A 1 -23.87 9.62 0.59
CA MET A 1 -23.12 9.48 -0.69
C MET A 1 -21.72 8.98 -0.34
N LEU A 2 -21.01 8.25 -1.21
CA LEU A 2 -19.70 7.65 -0.86
C LEU A 2 -18.62 8.67 -0.44
N GLU A 3 -18.74 9.91 -0.92
CA GLU A 3 -17.83 11.03 -0.63
C GLU A 3 -18.59 12.28 -0.16
N ASP A 4 -19.73 12.08 0.53
CA ASP A 4 -20.43 13.20 1.17
C ASP A 4 -19.73 13.56 2.49
N PRO A 5 -19.19 14.78 2.62
CA PRO A 5 -18.46 15.17 3.82
C PRO A 5 -19.33 15.34 5.06
N ALA A 6 -20.65 15.49 4.90
CA ALA A 6 -21.61 15.54 5.99
C ALA A 6 -22.04 14.13 6.47
N SER A 7 -21.63 13.08 5.76
CA SER A 7 -22.02 11.71 6.12
C SER A 7 -21.32 11.25 7.41
N PRO A 8 -22.00 10.46 8.27
CA PRO A 8 -21.41 9.91 9.49
C PRO A 8 -20.18 9.05 9.22
N ALA A 9 -19.34 8.91 10.24
CA ALA A 9 -18.14 8.10 10.16
C ALA A 9 -18.42 6.63 9.89
N LEU A 10 -17.81 6.14 8.80
CA LEU A 10 -17.81 4.73 8.44
C LEU A 10 -16.61 4.06 9.10
N TYR A 11 -16.86 3.04 9.90
CA TYR A 11 -15.80 2.22 10.51
C TYR A 11 -15.73 0.84 9.87
N ARG A 12 -14.53 0.26 9.89
CA ARG A 12 -14.31 -1.12 9.44
C ARG A 12 -15.10 -2.07 10.33
N ARG A 13 -16.02 -2.83 9.74
CA ARG A 13 -16.83 -3.87 10.39
C ARG A 13 -16.76 -5.21 9.66
N SER A 14 -15.77 -5.38 8.79
CA SER A 14 -15.53 -6.61 8.02
C SER A 14 -14.04 -7.00 8.06
N GLY A 15 -13.77 -8.30 7.92
CA GLY A 15 -12.44 -8.88 8.12
C GLY A 15 -12.15 -9.27 9.56
N ALA A 16 -10.87 -9.52 9.87
CA ALA A 16 -10.44 -9.96 11.20
C ALA A 16 -10.72 -8.90 12.28
N ALA A 17 -11.22 -9.37 13.43
CA ALA A 17 -11.38 -8.57 14.64
C ALA A 17 -10.01 -8.31 15.32
N PRO A 18 -9.86 -7.28 16.17
CA PRO A 18 -10.87 -6.29 16.58
C PRO A 18 -11.14 -5.22 15.52
N TYR A 19 -12.36 -4.67 15.54
CA TYR A 19 -12.75 -3.55 14.69
C TYR A 19 -12.40 -2.22 15.37
N PRO A 20 -11.86 -1.23 14.63
CA PRO A 20 -11.49 0.06 15.19
C PRO A 20 -12.73 0.83 15.67
N GLN A 21 -12.65 1.40 16.86
CA GLN A 21 -13.60 2.36 17.41
C GLN A 21 -13.09 3.80 17.21
N PRO A 22 -13.98 4.80 17.23
CA PRO A 22 -13.59 6.20 17.21
C PRO A 22 -12.61 6.51 18.36
N GLY A 23 -11.45 7.10 18.04
CA GLY A 23 -10.47 7.51 19.04
C GLY A 23 -9.58 6.40 19.59
N ASP A 24 -9.66 5.17 19.05
CA ASP A 24 -8.74 4.10 19.39
C ASP A 24 -7.27 4.49 19.14
N ALA A 25 -6.38 3.93 19.96
CA ALA A 25 -4.95 4.03 19.73
C ALA A 25 -4.59 3.34 18.41
N LEU A 26 -3.65 3.94 17.67
CA LEU A 26 -3.14 3.34 16.45
C LEU A 26 -2.40 2.03 16.76
N PRO A 27 -2.44 1.04 15.86
CA PRO A 27 -1.62 -0.16 15.96
C PRO A 27 -0.16 0.18 16.23
N ALA A 28 0.49 -0.52 17.18
CA ALA A 28 1.86 -0.23 17.62
C ALA A 28 2.90 -0.02 16.50
N PRO A 29 2.86 -0.74 15.35
CA PRO A 29 3.80 -0.51 14.24
C PRO A 29 3.60 0.80 13.48
N ILE A 30 2.44 1.47 13.62
CA ILE A 30 2.16 2.78 13.02
C ILE A 30 2.71 3.85 13.95
N GLN A 31 3.90 4.34 13.62
CA GLN A 31 4.63 5.35 14.37
C GLN A 31 5.05 6.50 13.44
N PRO A 32 5.36 7.70 13.99
CA PRO A 32 6.00 8.77 13.25
C PRO A 32 7.17 8.28 12.40
N ARG A 33 7.21 8.70 11.14
CA ARG A 33 8.22 8.23 10.20
C ARG A 33 8.98 9.38 9.56
N THR A 34 10.23 9.52 9.93
CA THR A 34 11.16 10.46 9.28
C THR A 34 11.67 9.88 7.97
N LEU A 35 11.50 10.64 6.90
CA LEU A 35 11.88 10.35 5.53
C LEU A 35 12.80 11.46 5.02
N VAL A 36 13.52 11.18 3.95
CA VAL A 36 14.33 12.17 3.24
C VAL A 36 13.66 12.49 1.92
N LEU A 37 13.49 13.79 1.63
CA LEU A 37 12.87 14.27 0.40
C LEU A 37 13.76 13.98 -0.82
N ARG A 38 13.25 14.31 -2.01
CA ARG A 38 13.91 14.02 -3.30
C ARG A 38 15.32 14.62 -3.44
N ASP A 39 15.60 15.73 -2.73
CA ASP A 39 16.92 16.36 -2.67
C ASP A 39 17.97 15.55 -1.89
N ARG A 40 17.55 14.47 -1.21
CA ARG A 40 18.39 13.57 -0.41
C ARG A 40 19.04 14.23 0.81
N THR A 41 18.61 15.42 1.17
CA THR A 41 19.18 16.20 2.28
C THR A 41 18.09 16.62 3.25
N THR A 42 16.95 17.09 2.74
CA THR A 42 15.88 17.61 3.56
C THR A 42 15.11 16.47 4.20
N LYS A 43 15.05 16.48 5.55
CA LYS A 43 14.21 15.56 6.31
C LYS A 43 12.77 16.05 6.36
N ALA A 44 11.84 15.12 6.35
CA ALA A 44 10.43 15.37 6.63
C ALA A 44 9.87 14.20 7.43
N THR A 45 8.99 14.48 8.38
CA THR A 45 8.38 13.46 9.25
C THR A 45 6.89 13.34 8.95
N LEU A 46 6.45 12.11 8.66
CA LEU A 46 5.04 11.78 8.52
C LEU A 46 4.46 11.40 9.89
N ILE A 47 3.51 12.18 10.38
CA ILE A 47 2.88 12.00 11.69
C ILE A 47 1.48 11.42 11.51
N PRO A 48 1.17 10.24 12.09
CA PRO A 48 -0.16 9.66 12.03
C PRO A 48 -1.06 10.18 13.16
N PHE A 49 -2.36 10.29 12.87
CA PHE A 49 -3.41 10.75 13.79
C PHE A 49 -4.62 9.81 13.66
N SER A 50 -5.19 9.40 14.80
CA SER A 50 -6.41 8.58 14.84
C SER A 50 -7.69 9.39 15.05
N SER A 51 -7.57 10.68 15.36
CA SER A 51 -8.73 11.55 15.58
C SER A 51 -8.39 13.03 15.29
N PRO A 52 -9.39 13.85 14.92
CA PRO A 52 -9.18 15.28 14.67
C PRO A 52 -8.74 16.04 15.93
N GLN A 53 -9.11 15.58 17.14
CA GLN A 53 -8.75 16.23 18.40
C GLN A 53 -7.24 16.13 18.72
N GLN A 54 -6.53 15.22 18.05
CA GLN A 54 -5.08 15.10 18.19
C GLN A 54 -4.32 16.14 17.33
N VAL A 55 -4.99 16.74 16.34
CA VAL A 55 -4.39 17.71 15.42
C VAL A 55 -4.53 19.11 16.01
N PRO A 56 -3.45 19.91 16.09
CA PRO A 56 -3.56 21.30 16.51
C PRO A 56 -4.52 22.11 15.62
N LEU A 57 -5.32 22.99 16.21
CA LEU A 57 -6.36 23.73 15.50
C LEU A 57 -5.79 24.60 14.37
N SER A 58 -4.61 25.20 14.56
CA SER A 58 -3.99 26.03 13.54
C SER A 58 -3.51 25.20 12.33
N LEU A 59 -3.01 23.98 12.56
CA LEU A 59 -2.63 23.06 11.49
C LEU A 59 -3.88 22.54 10.76
N LEU A 60 -4.93 22.22 11.52
CA LEU A 60 -6.19 21.75 10.98
C LEU A 60 -6.81 22.81 10.05
N ASP A 61 -6.84 24.06 10.50
CA ASP A 61 -7.34 25.18 9.71
C ASP A 61 -6.46 25.43 8.46
N TYR A 62 -5.14 25.33 8.60
CA TYR A 62 -4.25 25.43 7.43
C TYR A 62 -4.54 24.34 6.39
N LEU A 63 -4.66 23.07 6.79
CA LEU A 63 -4.99 21.97 5.88
C LEU A 63 -6.37 22.14 5.22
N ARG A 64 -7.37 22.62 5.97
CA ARG A 64 -8.68 22.99 5.42
C ARG A 64 -8.54 24.05 4.32
N GLN A 65 -7.80 25.12 4.58
CA GLN A 65 -7.57 26.17 3.58
C GLN A 65 -6.90 25.62 2.32
N GLN A 66 -5.92 24.72 2.47
CA GLN A 66 -5.24 24.08 1.35
C GLN A 66 -6.20 23.19 0.54
N LEU A 67 -7.09 22.41 1.19
CA LEU A 67 -8.11 21.64 0.48
C LEU A 67 -9.12 22.55 -0.22
N ASN A 68 -9.59 23.60 0.44
CA ASN A 68 -10.55 24.55 -0.14
C ASN A 68 -9.98 25.23 -1.39
N ARG A 69 -8.69 25.56 -1.42
CA ARG A 69 -8.03 26.07 -2.62
C ARG A 69 -8.03 25.05 -3.76
N GLU A 70 -7.89 23.75 -3.47
CA GLU A 70 -7.98 22.70 -4.51
C GLU A 70 -9.42 22.50 -5.00
N ILE A 71 -10.41 22.65 -4.12
CA ILE A 71 -11.85 22.64 -4.46
C ILE A 71 -12.18 23.85 -5.35
N GLU A 72 -11.75 25.05 -4.98
CA GLU A 72 -11.95 26.28 -5.75
C GLU A 72 -11.27 26.23 -7.13
N LYS A 73 -10.11 25.58 -7.24
CA LYS A 73 -9.47 25.29 -8.54
C LYS A 73 -10.30 24.34 -9.40
N GLY A 74 -11.04 23.41 -8.78
CA GLY A 74 -12.06 22.59 -9.44
C GLY A 74 -11.54 21.50 -10.38
N ASP A 75 -10.29 21.05 -10.21
CA ASP A 75 -9.63 20.10 -11.14
C ASP A 75 -9.35 18.72 -10.56
N THR A 76 -9.38 18.58 -9.23
CA THR A 76 -8.81 17.41 -8.53
C THR A 76 -9.82 16.69 -7.66
N TYR A 77 -10.76 17.42 -7.05
CA TYR A 77 -11.81 16.87 -6.19
C TYR A 77 -13.20 17.18 -6.77
N PRO A 78 -14.20 16.30 -6.56
CA PRO A 78 -15.55 16.49 -7.07
C PRO A 78 -16.39 17.50 -6.26
N MET A 79 -15.90 17.95 -5.11
CA MET A 79 -16.61 18.90 -4.26
C MET A 79 -16.70 20.27 -4.92
N MET A 80 -17.82 20.95 -4.73
CA MET A 80 -18.04 22.32 -5.19
C MET A 80 -17.94 23.32 -4.03
N ASP A 81 -18.38 22.92 -2.85
CA ASP A 81 -18.45 23.78 -1.68
C ASP A 81 -17.19 23.67 -0.80
N ALA A 82 -16.72 24.81 -0.34
CA ALA A 82 -15.61 24.91 0.59
C ALA A 82 -15.97 24.36 1.98
N PHE A 83 -15.03 23.69 2.63
CA PHE A 83 -15.20 23.20 3.99
C PHE A 83 -15.13 24.32 5.04
N THR A 84 -16.03 24.23 6.02
CA THR A 84 -15.90 24.93 7.31
C THR A 84 -14.88 24.21 8.20
N LEU A 85 -14.37 24.91 9.22
CA LEU A 85 -13.44 24.31 10.19
C LEU A 85 -14.06 23.13 10.94
N GLU A 86 -15.33 23.26 11.31
CA GLU A 86 -16.10 22.24 12.03
C GLU A 86 -16.31 20.98 11.18
N ALA A 87 -16.47 21.12 9.86
CA ALA A 87 -16.69 19.99 8.96
C ALA A 87 -15.39 19.30 8.53
N PHE A 88 -14.29 20.04 8.37
CA PHE A 88 -13.05 19.51 7.80
C PHE A 88 -12.39 18.44 8.69
N GLY A 89 -12.27 18.69 10.00
CA GLY A 89 -11.64 17.75 10.91
C GLY A 89 -12.34 16.38 10.95
N PRO A 90 -13.65 16.33 11.20
CA PRO A 90 -14.43 15.09 11.15
C PRO A 90 -14.43 14.39 9.79
N TYR A 91 -14.21 15.11 8.69
CA TYR A 91 -14.08 14.51 7.35
C TYR A 91 -12.68 13.92 7.10
N TRP A 92 -11.63 14.71 7.31
CA TRP A 92 -10.26 14.37 6.92
C TRP A 92 -9.56 13.46 7.93
N PHE A 93 -9.88 13.61 9.22
CA PHE A 93 -9.27 12.83 10.32
C PHE A 93 -10.25 11.86 10.98
N GLN A 94 -11.31 11.49 10.25
CA GLN A 94 -12.43 10.68 10.74
C GLN A 94 -12.01 9.35 11.39
N ASN A 95 -11.10 8.64 10.71
CA ASN A 95 -10.62 7.32 11.11
C ASN A 95 -9.10 7.30 11.25
N PHE A 96 -8.43 7.84 10.23
CA PHE A 96 -7.00 7.92 10.17
C PHE A 96 -6.62 9.07 9.24
N GLY A 97 -5.76 9.95 9.73
CA GLY A 97 -5.12 10.98 8.92
C GLY A 97 -3.62 11.01 9.20
N ALA A 98 -2.84 11.41 8.21
CA ALA A 98 -1.41 11.60 8.36
C ALA A 98 -1.01 12.96 7.80
N VAL A 99 -0.09 13.64 8.47
CA VAL A 99 0.44 14.93 8.03
C VAL A 99 1.95 14.84 7.91
N MET A 100 2.48 15.26 6.76
CA MET A 100 3.92 15.33 6.53
C MET A 100 4.42 16.73 6.87
N LEU A 101 5.30 16.81 7.85
CA LEU A 101 5.90 18.05 8.34
C LEU A 101 7.39 18.07 8.02
N LEU A 102 7.93 19.27 7.76
CA LEU A 102 9.34 19.48 7.51
C LEU A 102 10.15 19.22 8.78
N GLY A 103 11.35 18.65 8.64
CA GLY A 103 12.25 18.37 9.75
C GLY A 103 12.01 17.03 10.43
N ASP A 104 12.67 16.85 11.58
CA ASP A 104 12.63 15.65 12.41
C ASP A 104 11.70 15.93 13.60
N VAL A 105 10.44 15.51 13.51
CA VAL A 105 9.41 15.83 14.51
C VAL A 105 9.25 14.63 15.45
N ALA A 106 9.87 14.72 16.62
CA ALA A 106 9.85 13.66 17.62
C ALA A 106 8.57 13.70 18.47
N GLY A 107 8.05 12.52 18.84
CA GLY A 107 6.93 12.38 19.77
C GLY A 107 5.53 12.43 19.15
N GLY A 108 5.41 12.30 17.82
CA GLY A 108 4.11 12.17 17.16
C GLY A 108 3.22 13.39 17.34
N ALA A 109 1.94 13.18 17.65
CA ALA A 109 0.96 14.25 17.83
C ALA A 109 1.38 15.27 18.92
N ASP A 110 1.95 14.81 20.03
CA ASP A 110 2.44 15.69 21.09
C ASP A 110 3.67 16.50 20.63
N GLY A 111 4.48 15.92 19.74
CA GLY A 111 5.56 16.63 19.06
C GLY A 111 5.06 17.80 18.21
N VAL A 112 3.93 17.62 17.51
CA VAL A 112 3.32 18.68 16.70
C VAL A 112 2.75 19.79 17.58
N ARG A 113 2.15 19.45 18.73
CA ARG A 113 1.68 20.44 19.73
C ARG A 113 2.83 21.27 20.29
N ARG A 114 3.94 20.62 20.71
CA ARG A 114 5.14 21.35 21.14
C ARG A 114 5.67 22.28 20.07
N MET A 115 5.65 21.87 18.80
CA MET A 115 6.10 22.71 17.69
C MET A 115 5.21 23.97 17.52
N GLU A 116 3.90 23.87 17.80
CA GLU A 116 2.98 25.01 17.83
C GLU A 116 3.25 25.93 19.03
N GLU A 117 3.48 25.36 20.22
CA GLU A 117 3.78 26.08 21.47
C GLU A 117 5.14 26.80 21.42
N GLU A 118 6.20 26.12 20.98
CA GLU A 118 7.57 26.65 20.88
C GLU A 118 7.68 27.71 19.78
N GLY A 119 6.99 27.50 18.65
CA GLY A 119 6.79 28.53 17.62
C GLY A 119 5.96 29.72 18.10
N GLY A 120 5.28 29.58 19.23
CA GLY A 120 4.42 30.57 19.88
C GLY A 120 5.13 31.64 20.72
N SER A 121 6.47 31.60 20.83
CA SER A 121 7.25 32.67 21.50
C SER A 121 7.38 33.95 20.65
N GLY A 122 6.25 34.43 20.08
CA GLY A 122 6.11 35.77 19.48
C GLY A 122 5.54 35.84 18.06
N GLY A 123 5.34 34.72 17.34
CA GLY A 123 4.89 34.77 15.93
C GLY A 123 4.01 33.63 15.43
N GLY A 124 3.82 32.56 16.21
CA GLY A 124 3.10 31.36 15.76
C GLY A 124 3.90 30.55 14.74
N ILE A 125 3.59 29.27 14.63
CA ILE A 125 4.23 28.41 13.63
C ILE A 125 3.70 28.71 12.22
N ASN A 126 4.62 28.89 11.26
CA ASN A 126 4.25 29.09 9.86
C ASN A 126 4.05 27.74 9.15
N TRP A 127 2.81 27.24 9.14
CA TRP A 127 2.45 25.99 8.47
C TRP A 127 2.67 25.99 6.96
N GLU A 128 2.70 27.14 6.30
CA GLU A 128 3.01 27.23 4.87
C GLU A 128 4.42 26.70 4.56
N LYS A 129 5.37 26.94 5.47
CA LYS A 129 6.75 26.45 5.36
C LYS A 129 6.94 25.06 5.93
N GLN A 130 6.14 24.70 6.94
CA GLN A 130 6.32 23.47 7.71
C GLN A 130 5.49 22.29 7.20
N CYS A 131 4.27 22.50 6.72
CA CYS A 131 3.39 21.44 6.26
C CYS A 131 3.58 21.15 4.78
N LEU A 132 3.98 19.92 4.47
CA LEU A 132 4.27 19.46 3.10
C LEU A 132 3.07 18.78 2.43
N GLY A 133 2.16 18.23 3.23
CA GLY A 133 0.99 17.55 2.71
C GLY A 133 0.31 16.68 3.76
N SER A 134 -0.82 16.09 3.38
CA SER A 134 -1.59 15.19 4.21
C SER A 134 -2.32 14.14 3.38
N PHE A 135 -2.65 13.01 3.99
CA PHE A 135 -3.60 12.06 3.44
C PHE A 135 -4.46 11.44 4.54
N TYR A 136 -5.61 10.89 4.15
CA TYR A 136 -6.46 10.10 5.03
C TYR A 136 -6.58 8.65 4.57
N VAL A 137 -7.01 7.77 5.48
CA VAL A 137 -7.42 6.40 5.14
C VAL A 137 -8.75 6.10 5.83
N LYS A 138 -9.78 5.76 5.05
CA LYS A 138 -11.12 5.40 5.58
C LYS A 138 -11.75 4.27 4.77
N PRO A 139 -12.77 3.56 5.28
CA PRO A 139 -13.52 2.59 4.50
C PRO A 139 -14.15 3.28 3.27
N ASN A 140 -14.01 2.67 2.10
CA ASN A 140 -14.66 3.17 0.89
C ASN A 140 -16.16 2.80 0.88
N TYR A 141 -16.53 1.70 1.54
CA TYR A 141 -17.89 1.18 1.56
C TYR A 141 -18.31 0.78 2.98
N PRO A 142 -19.62 0.81 3.30
CA PRO A 142 -20.12 0.38 4.60
C PRO A 142 -20.08 -1.15 4.78
N GLY A 143 -20.18 -1.58 6.04
CA GLY A 143 -20.52 -2.96 6.40
C GLY A 143 -19.59 -4.03 5.82
N ARG A 144 -20.14 -4.93 5.00
CA ARG A 144 -19.45 -6.11 4.44
C ARG A 144 -18.25 -5.77 3.56
N SER A 145 -18.22 -4.57 2.99
CA SER A 145 -17.16 -4.11 2.08
C SER A 145 -16.20 -3.10 2.72
N SER A 146 -16.28 -2.93 4.05
CA SER A 146 -15.49 -1.93 4.79
C SER A 146 -14.00 -2.28 4.95
N HIS A 147 -13.58 -3.49 4.55
CA HIS A 147 -12.19 -3.89 4.42
C HIS A 147 -11.50 -3.26 3.19
N VAL A 148 -12.28 -2.68 2.28
CA VAL A 148 -11.79 -1.88 1.16
C VAL A 148 -11.67 -0.43 1.61
N CYS A 149 -10.45 0.11 1.67
CA CYS A 149 -10.23 1.52 1.99
C CYS A 149 -10.23 2.42 0.76
N ASN A 150 -10.43 3.71 1.04
CA ASN A 150 -10.18 4.86 0.20
C ASN A 150 -9.15 5.76 0.90
N GLY A 151 -8.47 6.60 0.13
CA GLY A 151 -7.65 7.67 0.65
C GLY A 151 -7.72 8.89 -0.26
N GLY A 152 -7.69 10.07 0.36
CA GLY A 152 -7.51 11.35 -0.31
C GLY A 152 -6.16 11.94 0.06
N PHE A 153 -5.53 12.64 -0.87
CA PHE A 153 -4.18 13.17 -0.73
C PHE A 153 -4.17 14.66 -1.04
N LEU A 154 -3.38 15.39 -0.28
CA LEU A 154 -3.18 16.83 -0.42
C LEU A 154 -1.68 17.10 -0.34
N VAL A 155 -1.13 17.79 -1.34
CA VAL A 155 0.26 18.27 -1.34
C VAL A 155 0.21 19.78 -1.37
N THR A 156 0.90 20.43 -0.44
CA THR A 156 0.93 21.90 -0.39
C THR A 156 1.70 22.46 -1.58
N ASP A 157 1.39 23.68 -1.98
CA ASP A 157 1.99 24.28 -3.19
C ASP A 157 3.52 24.38 -3.08
N GLY A 158 4.06 24.75 -1.91
CA GLY A 158 5.50 24.78 -1.63
C GLY A 158 6.19 23.40 -1.58
N ALA A 159 5.43 22.31 -1.58
CA ALA A 159 5.92 20.94 -1.54
C ALA A 159 5.83 20.20 -2.89
N ARG A 160 5.22 20.82 -3.91
CA ARG A 160 5.12 20.24 -5.26
C ARG A 160 6.50 19.97 -5.85
N ASN A 161 6.60 18.94 -6.71
CA ASN A 161 7.83 18.49 -7.37
C ASN A 161 8.97 17.99 -6.45
N ARG A 162 8.78 17.97 -5.13
CA ARG A 162 9.77 17.48 -4.15
C ARG A 162 9.62 15.99 -3.78
N GLY A 163 8.74 15.28 -4.48
CA GLY A 163 8.49 13.85 -4.27
C GLY A 163 7.54 13.51 -3.11
N VAL A 164 6.96 14.52 -2.46
CA VAL A 164 6.10 14.37 -1.27
C VAL A 164 4.90 13.47 -1.52
N GLY A 165 4.14 13.68 -2.61
CA GLY A 165 2.98 12.84 -2.92
C GLY A 165 3.33 11.35 -3.08
N ARG A 166 4.48 11.04 -3.69
CA ARG A 166 4.97 9.66 -3.82
C ARG A 166 5.35 9.08 -2.45
N LEU A 167 6.10 9.81 -1.63
CA LEU A 167 6.50 9.35 -0.28
C LEU A 167 5.28 9.09 0.61
N MET A 168 4.26 9.95 0.55
CA MET A 168 2.98 9.73 1.22
C MET A 168 2.28 8.48 0.69
N GLY A 169 2.24 8.28 -0.63
CA GLY A 169 1.67 7.07 -1.24
C GLY A 169 2.41 5.78 -0.86
N GLU A 170 3.75 5.82 -0.72
CA GLU A 170 4.54 4.69 -0.23
C GLU A 170 4.19 4.36 1.24
N CYS A 171 4.04 5.38 2.10
CA CYS A 171 3.60 5.18 3.49
C CYS A 171 2.16 4.70 3.60
N TYR A 172 1.26 5.20 2.74
CA TYR A 172 -0.12 4.73 2.66
C TYR A 172 -0.20 3.21 2.46
N LEU A 173 0.62 2.67 1.54
CA LEU A 173 0.66 1.23 1.26
C LEU A 173 1.20 0.40 2.41
N GLU A 174 2.05 0.98 3.26
CA GLU A 174 2.55 0.31 4.45
C GLU A 174 1.55 0.38 5.62
N TRP A 175 0.84 1.50 5.78
CA TRP A 175 -0.05 1.71 6.92
C TRP A 175 -1.46 1.19 6.70
N ALA A 176 -2.02 1.25 5.49
CA ALA A 176 -3.37 0.76 5.24
C ALA A 176 -3.59 -0.74 5.59
N PRO A 177 -2.66 -1.67 5.28
CA PRO A 177 -2.77 -3.06 5.76
C PRO A 177 -2.71 -3.19 7.29
N LEU A 178 -1.90 -2.35 7.95
CA LEU A 178 -1.77 -2.35 9.42
C LEU A 178 -3.04 -1.84 10.11
N LEU A 179 -3.81 -0.99 9.44
CA LEU A 179 -5.15 -0.55 9.85
C LEU A 179 -6.24 -1.62 9.61
N GLY A 180 -5.87 -2.75 9.01
CA GLY A 180 -6.75 -3.90 8.76
C GLY A 180 -7.49 -3.86 7.43
N TYR A 181 -7.06 -3.01 6.48
CA TYR A 181 -7.60 -3.01 5.12
C TYR A 181 -6.88 -4.02 4.23
N THR A 182 -7.61 -4.70 3.36
CA THR A 182 -7.06 -5.72 2.44
C THR A 182 -7.06 -5.29 0.99
N TYR A 183 -7.77 -4.20 0.67
CA TYR A 183 -7.83 -3.64 -0.67
C TYR A 183 -7.99 -2.11 -0.60
N SER A 184 -7.48 -1.41 -1.60
CA SER A 184 -7.62 0.04 -1.76
C SER A 184 -8.34 0.35 -3.06
N VAL A 185 -9.31 1.26 -3.01
CA VAL A 185 -9.98 1.84 -4.18
C VAL A 185 -9.91 3.37 -4.13
N PHE A 186 -9.51 3.98 -5.24
CA PHE A 186 -9.73 5.42 -5.47
C PHE A 186 -10.80 5.55 -6.55
N ASN A 187 -11.93 6.17 -6.19
CA ASN A 187 -13.13 6.17 -7.03
C ASN A 187 -13.02 7.13 -8.21
N LEU A 188 -12.51 8.34 -7.97
CA LEU A 188 -12.55 9.45 -8.91
C LEU A 188 -11.16 10.07 -9.06
N VAL A 189 -10.29 9.44 -9.86
CA VAL A 189 -9.04 10.05 -10.29
C VAL A 189 -9.23 10.57 -11.72
N TYR A 190 -9.49 11.87 -11.87
CA TYR A 190 -9.67 12.50 -13.18
C TYR A 190 -8.43 12.31 -14.06
N GLU A 191 -8.63 11.96 -15.33
CA GLU A 191 -7.52 11.65 -16.25
C GLU A 191 -6.58 12.84 -16.51
N THR A 192 -7.12 14.06 -16.42
CA THR A 192 -6.37 15.32 -16.51
C THR A 192 -5.42 15.52 -15.33
N ASN A 193 -5.64 14.86 -14.19
CA ASN A 193 -4.70 14.84 -13.07
C ASN A 193 -3.54 13.86 -13.35
N VAL A 194 -2.71 14.22 -14.33
CA VAL A 194 -1.58 13.42 -14.81
C VAL A 194 -0.58 13.12 -13.68
N ALA A 195 -0.41 14.03 -12.72
CA ALA A 195 0.47 13.83 -11.57
C ALA A 195 -0.03 12.67 -10.69
N SER A 196 -1.33 12.66 -10.35
CA SER A 196 -1.93 11.59 -9.56
C SER A 196 -1.89 10.25 -10.29
N CYS A 197 -2.26 10.22 -11.57
CA CYS A 197 -2.21 9.01 -12.40
C CYS A 197 -0.81 8.39 -12.42
N ARG A 198 0.24 9.19 -12.62
CA ARG A 198 1.64 8.74 -12.62
C ARG A 198 2.06 8.14 -11.28
N ILE A 199 1.63 8.75 -10.16
CA ILE A 199 1.95 8.23 -8.82
C ILE A 199 1.29 6.86 -8.63
N TRP A 200 0.00 6.73 -8.91
CA TRP A 200 -0.73 5.48 -8.69
C TRP A 200 -0.27 4.35 -9.61
N ASP A 201 -0.05 4.64 -10.88
CA ASP A 201 0.52 3.69 -11.84
C ASP A 201 1.91 3.21 -11.36
N ALA A 202 2.79 4.13 -10.94
CA ALA A 202 4.14 3.81 -10.48
C ALA A 202 4.17 3.07 -9.14
N LEU A 203 3.17 3.29 -8.28
CA LEU A 203 3.04 2.55 -7.04
C LEU A 203 2.52 1.14 -7.29
N GLY A 204 1.87 0.86 -8.42
CA GLY A 204 1.36 -0.48 -8.75
C GLY A 204 -0.15 -0.63 -8.54
N PHE A 205 -0.89 0.47 -8.42
CA PHE A 205 -2.34 0.43 -8.57
C PHE A 205 -2.71 0.06 -10.00
N LYS A 206 -3.83 -0.64 -10.15
CA LYS A 206 -4.40 -0.99 -11.45
C LYS A 206 -5.58 -0.09 -11.75
N ARG A 207 -5.70 0.33 -13.01
CA ARG A 207 -6.89 1.00 -13.52
C ARG A 207 -7.98 -0.06 -13.69
N ILE A 208 -8.82 -0.24 -12.67
CA ILE A 208 -9.84 -1.30 -12.61
C ILE A 208 -11.17 -0.89 -13.25
N GLY A 209 -11.34 0.40 -13.54
CA GLY A 209 -12.51 0.94 -14.21
C GLY A 209 -12.28 2.35 -14.71
N ARG A 210 -13.22 2.83 -15.51
CA ARG A 210 -13.26 4.19 -16.06
C ARG A 210 -14.71 4.65 -16.12
N VAL A 211 -14.97 5.88 -15.69
CA VAL A 211 -16.29 6.53 -15.77
C VAL A 211 -16.19 7.64 -16.83
N PRO A 212 -16.72 7.42 -18.04
CA PRO A 212 -16.64 8.40 -19.12
C PRO A 212 -17.44 9.67 -18.79
N GLY A 213 -16.88 10.84 -19.09
CA GLY A 213 -17.52 12.15 -18.91
C GLY A 213 -17.93 12.45 -17.47
N CYS A 214 -17.20 11.93 -16.49
CA CYS A 214 -17.57 12.00 -15.08
C CYS A 214 -17.37 13.39 -14.46
N GLY A 215 -16.31 14.10 -14.84
CA GLY A 215 -15.90 15.37 -14.24
C GLY A 215 -16.27 16.56 -15.11
N ASN A 216 -17.10 17.46 -14.58
CA ASN A 216 -17.25 18.81 -15.10
C ASN A 216 -16.28 19.73 -14.35
N LEU A 217 -15.02 19.78 -14.81
CA LEU A 217 -13.93 20.44 -14.10
C LEU A 217 -13.81 21.91 -14.50
N ALA A 218 -13.47 22.78 -13.54
CA ALA A 218 -13.51 24.24 -13.75
C ALA A 218 -12.52 24.75 -14.80
N THR A 219 -11.38 24.09 -15.00
CA THR A 219 -10.41 24.50 -16.04
C THR A 219 -10.75 24.00 -17.44
N GLN A 220 -11.76 23.15 -17.58
CA GLN A 220 -12.13 22.58 -18.86
C GLN A 220 -13.10 23.52 -19.61
N PRO A 221 -13.02 23.57 -20.95
CA PRO A 221 -13.99 24.32 -21.72
C PRO A 221 -15.42 23.88 -21.42
N GLU A 222 -16.36 24.81 -21.50
CA GLU A 222 -17.78 24.50 -21.32
C GLU A 222 -18.23 23.36 -22.24
N GLY A 223 -18.95 22.38 -21.66
CA GLY A 223 -19.39 21.19 -22.37
C GLY A 223 -18.32 20.10 -22.56
N HIS A 224 -17.08 20.31 -22.10
CA HIS A 224 -16.05 19.30 -22.09
C HIS A 224 -16.01 18.56 -20.74
N PHE A 225 -16.45 17.29 -20.75
CA PHE A 225 -16.43 16.43 -19.58
C PHE A 225 -15.20 15.52 -19.58
N VAL A 226 -14.56 15.40 -18.42
CA VAL A 226 -13.33 14.61 -18.22
C VAL A 226 -13.66 13.25 -17.64
N ASP A 227 -13.00 12.22 -18.16
CA ASP A 227 -13.14 10.86 -17.65
C ASP A 227 -12.47 10.71 -16.28
N ALA A 228 -13.05 9.87 -15.43
CA ALA A 228 -12.46 9.49 -14.14
C ALA A 228 -12.00 8.03 -14.18
N ILE A 229 -10.77 7.77 -13.71
CA ILE A 229 -10.23 6.42 -13.54
C ILE A 229 -10.56 5.93 -12.14
N ILE A 230 -11.02 4.68 -12.06
CA ILE A 230 -11.13 3.94 -10.81
C ILE A 230 -9.85 3.14 -10.64
N TYR A 231 -9.06 3.47 -9.61
CA TYR A 231 -7.87 2.72 -9.26
C TYR A 231 -8.17 1.68 -8.19
N GLY A 232 -7.55 0.50 -8.31
CA GLY A 232 -7.69 -0.61 -7.38
C GLY A 232 -6.34 -1.27 -7.07
N ARG A 233 -6.15 -1.68 -5.82
CA ARG A 233 -4.95 -2.43 -5.43
C ARG A 233 -5.18 -3.31 -4.20
N HIS A 234 -4.71 -4.56 -4.28
CA HIS A 234 -4.61 -5.44 -3.12
C HIS A 234 -3.55 -4.94 -2.12
N LEU A 235 -3.92 -4.87 -0.85
CA LEU A 235 -3.07 -4.43 0.25
C LEU A 235 -2.61 -5.66 1.03
N GLY A 236 -1.53 -6.30 0.54
CA GLY A 236 -0.92 -7.47 1.19
C GLY A 236 -1.67 -8.80 1.05
N TYR A 237 -2.90 -8.82 0.52
CA TYR A 237 -3.73 -10.03 0.40
C TYR A 237 -4.33 -10.15 -1.00
N LYS A 238 -3.76 -11.01 -1.88
CA LYS A 238 -4.28 -11.28 -3.23
C LYS A 238 -5.32 -12.41 -3.18
N LYS A 239 -6.22 -12.47 -4.16
CA LYS A 239 -7.23 -13.53 -4.25
C LYS A 239 -6.58 -14.92 -4.27
N GLU A 240 -5.48 -15.06 -4.97
CA GLU A 240 -4.75 -16.32 -5.04
C GLU A 240 -4.17 -16.71 -3.68
N ASP A 241 -3.75 -15.73 -2.89
CA ASP A 241 -3.26 -15.97 -1.53
C ASP A 241 -4.40 -16.46 -0.62
N ALA A 242 -5.64 -15.99 -0.84
CA ALA A 242 -6.84 -16.45 -0.15
C ALA A 242 -7.24 -17.89 -0.52
N ASP A 243 -7.14 -18.22 -1.81
CA ASP A 243 -7.40 -19.58 -2.31
C ASP A 243 -6.36 -20.56 -1.73
N ASP A 244 -5.10 -20.13 -1.62
CA ASP A 244 -4.01 -20.89 -1.03
C ASP A 244 -4.19 -21.08 0.48
N GLU A 245 -4.56 -20.04 1.22
CA GLU A 245 -4.88 -20.11 2.64
C GLU A 245 -6.03 -21.09 2.90
N ARG A 246 -7.17 -20.92 2.19
CA ARG A 246 -8.33 -21.83 2.30
C ARG A 246 -7.95 -23.27 1.99
N ARG A 247 -7.08 -23.48 1.00
CA ARG A 247 -6.56 -24.82 0.68
C ARG A 247 -5.76 -25.41 1.84
N PHE A 248 -4.83 -24.66 2.43
CA PHE A 248 -4.01 -25.15 3.55
C PHE A 248 -4.84 -25.39 4.81
N GLU A 249 -5.83 -24.55 5.10
CA GLU A 249 -6.77 -24.76 6.21
C GLU A 249 -7.58 -26.05 6.04
N ARG A 250 -8.07 -26.34 4.83
CA ARG A 250 -8.81 -27.58 4.55
C ARG A 250 -7.93 -28.82 4.69
N ILE A 251 -6.66 -28.74 4.28
CA ILE A 251 -5.68 -29.81 4.49
C ILE A 251 -5.45 -30.02 6.00
N LYS A 252 -5.22 -28.94 6.75
CA LYS A 252 -5.03 -28.97 8.21
C LYS A 252 -6.25 -29.56 8.92
N TYR A 253 -7.46 -29.15 8.53
CA TYR A 253 -8.72 -29.70 9.06
C TYR A 253 -8.84 -31.21 8.78
N TYR A 254 -8.56 -31.65 7.55
CA TYR A 254 -8.64 -33.06 7.17
C TYR A 254 -7.61 -33.91 7.93
N LEU A 255 -6.37 -33.44 8.07
CA LEU A 255 -5.32 -34.12 8.83
C LEU A 255 -5.65 -34.22 10.33
N LYS A 256 -6.25 -33.16 10.89
CA LYS A 256 -6.63 -33.11 12.31
C LYS A 256 -7.84 -33.97 12.64
N THR A 257 -8.85 -33.96 11.78
CA THR A 257 -10.18 -34.55 12.10
C THR A 257 -10.45 -35.88 11.41
N GLY A 258 -9.69 -36.20 10.35
CA GLY A 258 -9.97 -37.32 9.45
C GLY A 258 -11.26 -37.18 8.64
N LYS A 259 -11.97 -36.04 8.75
CA LYS A 259 -13.26 -35.78 8.11
C LYS A 259 -13.12 -34.78 6.97
N TYR A 260 -13.91 -34.97 5.92
CA TYR A 260 -13.99 -33.99 4.85
C TYR A 260 -14.73 -32.72 5.31
N PRO A 261 -14.32 -31.52 4.86
CA PRO A 261 -15.12 -30.31 5.03
C PRO A 261 -16.53 -30.50 4.47
N GLY A 262 -17.55 -29.93 5.13
CA GLY A 262 -18.96 -30.19 4.81
C GLY A 262 -19.38 -29.78 3.38
N ASP A 263 -18.66 -28.85 2.76
CA ASP A 263 -18.86 -28.35 1.41
C ASP A 263 -17.95 -29.04 0.35
N ALA A 264 -17.19 -30.07 0.72
CA ALA A 264 -16.20 -30.68 -0.18
C ALA A 264 -16.85 -31.55 -1.27
N ASP A 265 -16.61 -31.19 -2.53
CA ASP A 265 -16.98 -31.98 -3.69
C ASP A 265 -16.05 -33.20 -3.91
N SER A 266 -16.36 -34.04 -4.89
CA SER A 266 -15.58 -35.25 -5.20
C SER A 266 -14.13 -34.94 -5.61
N ALA A 267 -13.90 -33.82 -6.30
CA ALA A 267 -12.56 -33.41 -6.73
C ALA A 267 -11.70 -32.96 -5.54
N GLU A 268 -12.29 -32.20 -4.61
CA GLU A 268 -11.65 -31.70 -3.41
C GLU A 268 -11.36 -32.84 -2.43
N LYS A 269 -12.28 -33.79 -2.25
CA LYS A 269 -12.02 -35.02 -1.48
C LYS A 269 -10.83 -35.81 -2.05
N ASN A 270 -10.66 -35.83 -3.37
CA ASN A 270 -9.50 -36.46 -4.01
C ASN A 270 -8.20 -35.67 -3.73
N ARG A 271 -8.23 -34.33 -3.81
CA ARG A 271 -7.08 -33.48 -3.47
C ARG A 271 -6.65 -33.63 -2.01
N LEU A 272 -7.59 -33.65 -1.07
CA LEU A 272 -7.30 -33.83 0.36
C LEU A 272 -6.65 -35.19 0.63
N ARG A 273 -7.16 -36.27 0.02
CA ARG A 273 -6.53 -37.60 0.11
C ARG A 273 -5.12 -37.62 -0.47
N ALA A 274 -4.89 -36.93 -1.59
CA ALA A 274 -3.57 -36.81 -2.18
C ALA A 274 -2.60 -36.00 -1.31
N ALA A 275 -3.09 -34.96 -0.62
CA ALA A 275 -2.29 -34.08 0.24
C ALA A 275 -1.68 -34.81 1.45
N VAL A 276 -2.38 -35.79 2.04
CA VAL A 276 -1.88 -36.56 3.19
C VAL A 276 -0.53 -37.25 2.93
N ARG A 277 -0.21 -37.55 1.67
CA ARG A 277 1.09 -38.17 1.33
C ARG A 277 2.28 -37.24 1.55
N ASN A 278 2.06 -35.93 1.47
CA ASN A 278 3.14 -34.94 1.47
C ASN A 278 3.08 -34.02 2.69
N TYR A 279 1.89 -33.80 3.26
CA TYR A 279 1.67 -32.89 4.38
C TYR A 279 1.49 -33.65 5.70
N THR A 280 2.13 -33.16 6.76
CA THR A 280 1.99 -33.67 8.13
C THR A 280 1.58 -32.55 9.07
N LEU A 281 0.94 -32.91 10.19
CA LEU A 281 0.55 -31.95 11.22
C LEU A 281 1.38 -32.21 12.48
N VAL A 282 2.07 -31.19 12.96
CA VAL A 282 2.83 -31.23 14.22
C VAL A 282 2.03 -30.50 15.28
N GLU A 283 1.58 -31.21 16.29
CA GLU A 283 0.93 -30.62 17.46
C GLU A 283 2.00 -29.97 18.34
N CYS A 284 1.98 -28.64 18.46
CA CYS A 284 2.74 -27.94 19.49
C CYS A 284 1.94 -28.06 20.80
N GLY A 285 2.36 -28.99 21.66
CA GLY A 285 1.58 -29.51 22.78
C GLY A 285 1.02 -28.47 23.76
N GLY A 286 -0.30 -28.51 23.95
CA GLY A 286 -0.94 -28.25 25.23
C GLY A 286 -1.12 -29.60 25.94
N GLY A 287 -0.24 -29.91 26.89
CA GLY A 287 -0.28 -31.17 27.64
C GLY A 287 -1.61 -31.37 28.37
N LYS A 288 -2.23 -32.54 28.17
CA LYS A 288 -3.24 -33.07 29.08
C LYS A 288 -2.55 -33.94 30.13
N ASN A 289 -2.92 -33.68 31.38
CA ASN A 289 -2.53 -34.34 32.63
C ASN A 289 -2.22 -35.84 32.55
N GLY A 290 -1.15 -36.27 33.25
CA GLY A 290 -0.96 -37.67 33.64
C GLY A 290 0.41 -37.97 34.24
N THR A 291 0.45 -38.10 35.57
CA THR A 291 1.42 -38.85 36.41
C THR A 291 2.81 -38.27 36.74
N THR A 292 3.08 -38.35 38.04
CA THR A 292 4.23 -37.94 38.84
C THR A 292 5.46 -38.84 38.69
N SER A 293 6.65 -38.25 38.58
CA SER A 293 7.90 -38.68 39.25
C SER A 293 9.08 -37.83 38.77
N GLY A 294 9.84 -37.24 39.69
CA GLY A 294 10.95 -36.32 39.39
C GLY A 294 12.31 -36.99 39.18
N CYS A 295 13.27 -36.20 38.69
CA CYS A 295 14.71 -36.25 39.02
C CYS A 295 15.46 -35.09 38.35
N ASP A 296 16.59 -34.73 38.98
CA ASP A 296 17.47 -33.59 38.77
C ASP A 296 18.17 -33.45 37.39
N GLY A 297 18.64 -32.22 37.10
CA GLY A 297 20.02 -32.02 36.61
C GLY A 297 20.23 -31.36 35.24
N GLY A 298 20.52 -30.05 35.24
CA GLY A 298 21.68 -29.42 34.57
C GLY A 298 21.76 -29.26 33.04
N GLY A 299 22.21 -28.07 32.62
CA GLY A 299 23.01 -27.86 31.39
C GLY A 299 22.37 -26.99 30.30
N GLY A 300 22.96 -25.82 30.04
CA GLY A 300 22.47 -24.82 29.11
C GLY A 300 22.70 -25.10 27.62
N GLY A 301 22.04 -24.30 26.79
CA GLY A 301 22.23 -24.30 25.34
C GLY A 301 21.47 -23.17 24.67
N HIS A 302 22.21 -22.22 24.10
CA HIS A 302 21.69 -21.07 23.34
C HIS A 302 20.93 -21.52 22.09
N GLY A 303 19.71 -21.01 21.91
CA GLY A 303 18.95 -21.11 20.67
C GLY A 303 17.86 -20.06 20.63
N GLY A 304 18.17 -18.89 20.06
CA GLY A 304 17.22 -17.79 19.85
C GLY A 304 16.15 -18.13 18.82
N GLY A 305 15.17 -18.95 19.21
CA GLY A 305 13.88 -19.05 18.56
C GLY A 305 13.04 -17.83 18.92
N VAL A 306 12.39 -17.22 17.93
CA VAL A 306 11.38 -16.21 18.21
C VAL A 306 10.11 -16.96 18.57
N ASP A 307 9.69 -16.83 19.83
CA ASP A 307 8.37 -17.23 20.29
C ASP A 307 7.32 -16.31 19.63
N ILE A 308 6.89 -16.71 18.44
CA ILE A 308 5.76 -16.08 17.75
C ILE A 308 4.50 -16.73 18.32
N ALA A 309 3.84 -15.99 19.21
CA ALA A 309 2.62 -16.38 19.88
C ALA A 309 1.54 -16.83 18.88
N GLY A 310 1.24 -18.13 18.92
CA GLY A 310 0.19 -18.80 18.17
C GLY A 310 0.26 -20.29 18.50
N GLY A 311 -0.17 -20.66 19.71
CA GLY A 311 -0.22 -22.05 20.18
C GLY A 311 -1.25 -22.89 19.42
N GLY A 312 -0.96 -23.19 18.16
CA GLY A 312 -1.79 -24.00 17.28
C GLY A 312 -0.96 -24.94 16.42
N ASP A 313 -1.60 -26.01 15.96
CA ASP A 313 -0.94 -27.08 15.20
C ASP A 313 -0.24 -26.55 13.94
N LYS A 314 0.99 -26.99 13.68
CA LYS A 314 1.79 -26.56 12.54
C LYS A 314 1.64 -27.52 11.38
N LEU A 315 1.31 -26.99 10.21
CA LEU A 315 1.26 -27.77 8.98
C LEU A 315 2.66 -27.83 8.36
N MET A 316 3.15 -29.03 8.09
CA MET A 316 4.50 -29.27 7.54
C MET A 316 4.39 -29.91 6.15
N LEU A 317 5.30 -29.56 5.25
CA LEU A 317 5.51 -30.22 3.96
C LEU A 317 6.95 -30.76 3.94
N GLY A 318 7.11 -32.05 4.26
CA GLY A 318 8.42 -32.60 4.61
C GLY A 318 9.01 -31.87 5.82
N ASP A 319 10.22 -31.33 5.69
CA ASP A 319 10.91 -30.60 6.77
C ASP A 319 10.58 -29.10 6.82
N LYS A 320 9.63 -28.62 6.00
CA LYS A 320 9.33 -27.19 5.82
C LYS A 320 7.99 -26.81 6.45
N GLU A 321 7.97 -25.73 7.23
CA GLU A 321 6.73 -25.20 7.81
C GLU A 321 5.89 -24.48 6.75
N VAL A 322 4.63 -24.86 6.64
CA VAL A 322 3.69 -24.27 5.68
C VAL A 322 3.07 -23.02 6.28
N ILE A 323 3.31 -21.87 5.66
CA ILE A 323 2.78 -20.58 6.11
C ILE A 323 1.57 -20.23 5.25
N SER A 324 0.37 -20.39 5.80
CA SER A 324 -0.88 -20.10 5.10
C SER A 324 -1.22 -18.61 5.06
N GLU A 325 -0.91 -17.87 6.13
CA GLU A 325 -1.29 -16.46 6.26
C GLU A 325 -0.38 -15.55 5.40
N PRO A 326 -0.92 -14.80 4.42
CA PRO A 326 -0.11 -14.00 3.48
C PRO A 326 0.69 -12.89 4.16
N ARG A 327 0.15 -12.33 5.25
CA ARG A 327 0.87 -11.33 6.06
C ARG A 327 2.13 -11.93 6.68
N MET A 328 2.03 -13.14 7.26
CA MET A 328 3.19 -13.84 7.80
C MET A 328 4.20 -14.19 6.69
N GLN A 329 3.73 -14.64 5.52
CA GLN A 329 4.62 -14.89 4.36
C GLN A 329 5.44 -13.64 4.01
N TYR A 330 4.79 -12.46 3.96
CA TYR A 330 5.44 -11.19 3.68
C TYR A 330 6.44 -10.79 4.77
N GLU A 331 6.08 -10.93 6.05
CA GLU A 331 6.95 -10.61 7.18
C GLU A 331 8.19 -11.51 7.24
N ILE A 332 8.01 -12.82 7.02
CA ILE A 332 9.11 -13.79 6.94
C ILE A 332 10.05 -13.41 5.78
N ALA A 333 9.51 -13.21 4.57
CA ALA A 333 10.31 -12.82 3.41
C ALA A 333 11.07 -11.50 3.65
N ARG A 334 10.42 -10.51 4.28
CA ARG A 334 11.04 -9.23 4.65
C ARG A 334 12.16 -9.40 5.67
N ARG A 335 11.98 -10.24 6.68
CA ARG A 335 13.00 -10.52 7.68
C ARG A 335 14.25 -11.15 7.05
N TYR A 336 14.08 -12.16 6.21
CA TYR A 336 15.22 -12.81 5.53
C TYR A 336 15.91 -11.88 4.54
N HIS A 337 15.14 -11.06 3.82
CA HIS A 337 15.70 -10.03 2.95
C HIS A 337 16.58 -9.03 3.72
N ARG A 338 16.16 -8.62 4.92
CA ARG A 338 16.84 -7.65 5.80
C ARG A 338 17.79 -8.27 6.84
N GLN A 339 18.00 -9.58 6.80
CA GLN A 339 18.75 -10.29 7.83
C GLN A 339 20.18 -9.75 7.99
N ASN A 340 20.77 -9.28 6.89
CA ASN A 340 22.04 -8.58 6.90
C ASN A 340 21.81 -7.07 6.84
N LYS A 341 22.16 -6.38 7.93
CA LYS A 341 21.97 -4.93 8.12
C LYS A 341 22.71 -4.08 7.08
N ASP A 342 23.84 -4.56 6.55
CA ASP A 342 24.67 -3.81 5.60
C ASP A 342 24.37 -4.16 4.13
N THR A 343 23.89 -5.38 3.86
CA THR A 343 23.64 -5.88 2.50
C THR A 343 22.37 -6.71 2.42
N HIS A 344 21.28 -6.07 2.02
CA HIS A 344 20.03 -6.76 1.73
C HIS A 344 20.20 -7.85 0.67
N ALA A 345 19.60 -9.02 0.92
CA ALA A 345 19.68 -10.16 0.02
C ALA A 345 18.80 -9.95 -1.23
N GLY A 346 19.32 -10.31 -2.41
CA GLY A 346 18.54 -10.27 -3.66
C GLY A 346 17.40 -11.29 -3.71
N ILE A 347 16.55 -11.21 -4.73
CA ILE A 347 15.36 -12.07 -4.89
C ILE A 347 15.70 -13.55 -4.80
N ASN A 348 16.69 -14.01 -5.57
CA ASN A 348 17.02 -15.44 -5.62
C ASN A 348 17.60 -15.95 -4.30
N LYS A 349 18.48 -15.17 -3.64
CA LYS A 349 19.08 -15.54 -2.36
C LYS A 349 18.02 -15.61 -1.25
N THR A 350 17.19 -14.59 -1.15
CA THR A 350 16.10 -14.56 -0.16
C THR A 350 15.13 -15.72 -0.40
N THR A 351 14.76 -15.97 -1.66
CA THR A 351 13.88 -17.10 -2.01
C THR A 351 14.49 -18.43 -1.59
N ALA A 352 15.78 -18.66 -1.84
CA ALA A 352 16.46 -19.89 -1.45
C ALA A 352 16.46 -20.09 0.08
N THR A 353 16.90 -19.08 0.84
CA THR A 353 16.97 -19.16 2.31
C THR A 353 15.60 -19.34 2.95
N VAL A 354 14.57 -18.67 2.42
CA VAL A 354 13.19 -18.86 2.88
C VAL A 354 12.71 -20.28 2.57
N SER A 355 12.99 -20.78 1.37
CA SER A 355 12.57 -22.11 0.90
C SER A 355 13.27 -23.26 1.61
N GLU A 356 14.32 -23.02 2.39
CA GLU A 356 14.96 -24.04 3.25
C GLU A 356 14.08 -24.39 4.45
N LYS A 357 13.38 -23.40 5.01
CA LYS A 357 12.63 -23.55 6.28
C LYS A 357 11.12 -23.48 6.12
N TYR A 358 10.64 -22.81 5.09
CA TYR A 358 9.22 -22.52 4.91
C TYR A 358 8.72 -22.92 3.54
N HIS A 359 7.41 -23.14 3.45
CA HIS A 359 6.70 -23.40 2.22
C HIS A 359 5.42 -22.57 2.12
N TRP A 360 5.21 -21.95 0.97
CA TRP A 360 3.92 -21.46 0.51
C TRP A 360 3.96 -21.38 -1.02
N ASN A 361 2.80 -21.20 -1.65
CA ASN A 361 2.75 -21.04 -3.09
C ASN A 361 3.35 -19.68 -3.49
N ARG A 362 4.15 -19.67 -4.56
CA ARG A 362 4.71 -18.44 -5.15
C ARG A 362 5.62 -17.62 -4.21
N ILE A 363 6.46 -18.29 -3.39
CA ILE A 363 7.49 -17.64 -2.54
C ILE A 363 8.26 -16.53 -3.27
N LYS A 364 8.73 -16.81 -4.48
CA LYS A 364 9.49 -15.85 -5.29
C LYS A 364 8.69 -14.57 -5.56
N THR A 365 7.39 -14.67 -5.81
CA THR A 365 6.51 -13.51 -6.04
C THR A 365 6.40 -12.66 -4.79
N THR A 366 6.17 -13.28 -3.62
CA THR A 366 6.14 -12.58 -2.33
C THR A 366 7.48 -11.88 -2.05
N VAL A 367 8.60 -12.57 -2.29
CA VAL A 367 9.95 -12.03 -2.12
C VAL A 367 10.21 -10.87 -3.07
N THR A 368 9.81 -10.97 -4.33
CA THR A 368 9.92 -9.86 -5.30
C THR A 368 9.15 -8.65 -4.80
N GLU A 369 7.90 -8.81 -4.37
CA GLU A 369 7.08 -7.72 -3.86
C GLU A 369 7.69 -7.05 -2.61
N VAL A 370 8.22 -7.84 -1.67
CA VAL A 370 8.96 -7.35 -0.50
C VAL A 370 10.15 -6.48 -0.91
N ILE A 371 10.89 -6.91 -1.93
CA ILE A 371 12.10 -6.21 -2.40
C ILE A 371 11.74 -4.95 -3.18
N GLU A 372 10.70 -5.00 -4.01
CA GLU A 372 10.17 -3.83 -4.73
C GLU A 372 9.66 -2.75 -3.77
N ASN A 373 9.00 -3.17 -2.68
CA ASN A 373 8.51 -2.30 -1.61
C ASN A 373 9.59 -1.94 -0.58
N CYS A 374 10.84 -2.41 -0.74
CA CYS A 374 11.92 -2.11 0.18
C CYS A 374 12.57 -0.76 -0.16
N ALA A 375 12.31 0.25 0.69
CA ALA A 375 12.84 1.61 0.50
C ALA A 375 14.35 1.65 0.21
N GLU A 376 15.17 0.92 0.97
CA GLU A 376 16.63 0.92 0.82
C GLU A 376 17.12 0.28 -0.50
N CYS A 377 16.47 -0.79 -0.95
CA CYS A 377 16.80 -1.45 -2.21
C CYS A 377 16.33 -0.64 -3.41
N ASN A 378 15.13 -0.07 -3.32
CA ASN A 378 14.57 0.80 -4.35
C ASN A 378 15.46 2.05 -4.54
N GLU A 379 15.96 2.63 -3.46
CA GLU A 379 16.93 3.74 -3.53
C GLU A 379 18.28 3.35 -4.17
N LYS A 380 18.82 2.16 -3.88
CA LYS A 380 20.05 1.66 -4.52
C LYS A 380 19.85 1.41 -6.02
N LEU A 381 18.70 0.85 -6.42
CA LEU A 381 18.35 0.63 -7.83
C LEU A 381 18.22 1.95 -8.61
N LYS A 382 17.56 2.96 -8.03
CA LYS A 382 17.47 4.31 -8.61
C LYS A 382 18.85 4.98 -8.75
N LYS A 383 19.75 4.83 -7.76
CA LYS A 383 21.13 5.36 -7.87
C LYS A 383 21.89 4.68 -9.01
N LYS A 384 21.72 3.38 -9.18
CA LYS A 384 22.37 2.61 -10.26
C LYS A 384 21.84 3.01 -11.64
N SER A 385 20.53 3.20 -11.79
CA SER A 385 19.94 3.65 -13.06
C SER A 385 20.35 5.08 -13.43
N LEU A 386 20.42 6.01 -12.46
CA LEU A 386 20.91 7.37 -12.68
C LEU A 386 22.40 7.39 -13.08
N LYS A 387 23.23 6.55 -12.45
CA LYS A 387 24.65 6.43 -12.79
C LYS A 387 24.84 5.84 -14.20
N ALA A 388 24.03 4.86 -14.58
CA ALA A 388 24.03 4.31 -15.94
C ALA A 388 23.56 5.33 -16.98
N ALA A 389 22.53 6.12 -16.68
CA ALA A 389 22.07 7.20 -17.56
C ALA A 389 23.11 8.31 -17.72
N ALA A 390 23.80 8.69 -16.64
CA ALA A 390 24.90 9.66 -16.70
C ALA A 390 26.10 9.14 -17.49
N ALA A 391 26.44 7.85 -17.36
CA ALA A 391 27.51 7.21 -18.15
C ALA A 391 27.14 7.13 -19.64
N ALA A 392 25.88 6.83 -19.97
CA ALA A 392 25.40 6.83 -21.36
C ALA A 392 25.40 8.25 -21.96
N ALA A 393 25.03 9.27 -21.17
CA ALA A 393 25.11 10.67 -21.60
C ALA A 393 26.56 11.09 -21.87
N ALA A 394 27.50 10.75 -20.97
CA ALA A 394 28.92 11.06 -21.13
C ALA A 394 29.56 10.35 -22.34
N ALA A 395 29.15 9.12 -22.65
CA ALA A 395 29.59 8.41 -23.85
C ALA A 395 29.08 9.06 -25.15
N THR A 396 27.88 9.67 -25.10
CA THR A 396 27.30 10.40 -26.24
C THR A 396 28.05 11.72 -26.49
N THR A 397 28.52 12.41 -25.44
CA THR A 397 29.34 13.62 -25.57
C THR A 397 30.76 13.34 -26.03
N ALA A 398 31.33 12.17 -25.71
CA ALA A 398 32.66 11.75 -26.16
C ALA A 398 32.70 11.30 -27.64
N GLY A 399 31.59 10.86 -28.21
CA GLY A 399 31.49 10.46 -29.61
C GLY A 399 31.42 11.61 -30.63
N ASN A 400 31.23 12.85 -30.16
CA ASN A 400 31.00 14.00 -31.04
C ASN A 400 32.27 14.85 -31.32
N ASN A 401 33.45 14.36 -30.95
CA ASN A 401 34.71 15.08 -31.09
C ASN A 401 35.76 14.30 -31.91
N GLY A 402 35.36 13.77 -33.07
CA GLY A 402 36.26 13.10 -34.00
C GLY A 402 35.75 13.11 -35.44
N GLY A 403 36.32 14.00 -36.27
CA GLY A 403 36.47 13.77 -37.71
C GLY A 403 35.50 14.48 -38.64
N ASN A 404 35.86 15.68 -39.06
CA ASN A 404 35.38 16.30 -40.30
C ASN A 404 36.11 15.64 -41.50
N GLY A 405 35.37 15.11 -42.48
CA GLY A 405 35.93 14.52 -43.70
C GLY A 405 34.83 14.11 -44.67
N GLY A 406 34.62 14.92 -45.71
CA GLY A 406 33.48 14.83 -46.63
C GLY A 406 33.45 13.63 -47.58
N GLY A 407 32.29 13.44 -48.21
CA GLY A 407 32.09 12.49 -49.29
C GLY A 407 30.61 12.18 -49.49
N GLY A 408 29.97 12.86 -50.44
CA GLY A 408 28.54 12.75 -50.70
C GLY A 408 28.08 11.37 -51.19
N ARG A 409 26.80 11.05 -50.95
CA ARG A 409 26.04 10.12 -51.80
C ARG A 409 24.53 10.25 -51.59
N LYS A 410 23.88 10.60 -52.71
CA LYS A 410 22.55 10.23 -53.23
C LYS A 410 21.37 10.03 -52.26
N VAL A 411 20.40 10.92 -52.45
CA VAL A 411 18.98 10.76 -52.15
C VAL A 411 18.35 9.73 -53.09
N SER A 412 17.73 8.70 -52.51
CA SER A 412 16.65 7.87 -53.08
C SER A 412 16.03 7.14 -51.87
N GLY A 413 14.79 7.39 -51.47
CA GLY A 413 13.56 7.04 -52.18
C GLY A 413 12.93 5.85 -51.43
N GLY A 414 11.71 6.03 -50.91
CA GLY A 414 10.96 4.91 -50.32
C GLY A 414 10.07 5.30 -49.13
N GLU A 415 9.03 6.09 -49.38
CA GLU A 415 7.84 6.10 -48.53
C GLU A 415 7.19 4.70 -48.57
N LYS A 416 6.98 4.10 -47.40
CA LYS A 416 5.98 3.05 -47.20
C LYS A 416 5.19 3.37 -45.93
N SER A 417 4.03 3.99 -46.14
CA SER A 417 2.95 4.05 -45.17
C SER A 417 2.39 2.64 -44.96
N THR A 418 2.47 2.11 -43.75
CA THR A 418 1.68 0.96 -43.34
C THR A 418 0.55 1.44 -42.44
N GLY A 419 -0.66 1.42 -43.00
CA GLY A 419 -1.90 1.70 -42.29
C GLY A 419 -2.13 0.68 -41.18
N ILE A 420 -2.49 1.17 -40.00
CA ILE A 420 -3.03 0.35 -38.91
C ILE A 420 -4.54 0.48 -38.96
N ALA A 421 -5.18 -0.63 -39.29
CA ALA A 421 -6.63 -0.78 -39.28
C ALA A 421 -7.18 -0.61 -37.85
N THR A 422 -8.06 0.37 -37.68
CA THR A 422 -8.93 0.54 -36.52
C THR A 422 -10.00 -0.54 -36.53
N ALA A 423 -9.88 -1.52 -35.63
CA ALA A 423 -10.98 -2.44 -35.30
C ALA A 423 -11.85 -1.81 -34.21
N SER A 424 -12.86 -1.05 -34.64
CA SER A 424 -13.95 -0.58 -33.77
C SER A 424 -14.86 -1.76 -33.43
N ILE A 425 -14.81 -2.24 -32.18
CA ILE A 425 -15.84 -3.14 -31.66
C ILE A 425 -17.03 -2.28 -31.23
N ILE A 426 -18.02 -2.22 -32.13
CA ILE A 426 -19.35 -1.69 -31.88
C ILE A 426 -20.05 -2.64 -30.90
N TRP A 427 -20.28 -2.22 -29.65
CA TRP A 427 -21.25 -2.87 -28.78
C TRP A 427 -22.62 -2.21 -29.00
N THR A 428 -23.48 -2.91 -29.73
CA THR A 428 -24.89 -2.58 -29.90
C THR A 428 -25.63 -2.72 -28.57
N LYS A 429 -26.50 -1.74 -28.31
CA LYS A 429 -27.48 -1.73 -27.22
C LYS A 429 -28.31 -3.01 -27.25
N GLY A 430 -28.36 -3.75 -26.13
CA GLY A 430 -29.28 -4.86 -25.99
C GLY A 430 -29.13 -5.62 -24.67
N SER A 431 -30.14 -5.47 -23.82
CA SER A 431 -30.54 -6.42 -22.78
C SER A 431 -29.88 -6.35 -21.41
N TRP A 432 -30.31 -5.38 -20.58
CA TRP A 432 -30.46 -5.58 -19.13
C TRP A 432 -31.79 -4.96 -18.67
N ALA A 433 -32.89 -5.64 -18.98
CA ALA A 433 -34.17 -5.46 -18.32
C ALA A 433 -34.66 -6.86 -17.91
N LYS A 434 -34.25 -7.30 -16.71
CA LYS A 434 -34.87 -8.36 -15.89
C LYS A 434 -33.99 -8.65 -14.67
N MET A 435 -33.97 -7.74 -13.71
CA MET A 435 -33.70 -8.05 -12.29
C MET A 435 -34.40 -7.00 -11.42
N ALA A 436 -35.72 -7.12 -11.37
CA ALA A 436 -36.56 -6.54 -10.33
C ALA A 436 -37.80 -7.44 -10.24
N GLN A 437 -37.63 -8.57 -9.54
CA GLN A 437 -38.69 -9.32 -8.88
C GLN A 437 -38.06 -10.11 -7.74
#